data_AF-A0A8S8XT51-F1
#
_entry.id   AF-A0A8S8XT51-F1
#
_cell.length_a   1.000
_cell.length_b   1.000
_cell.length_c   1.000
_cell.angle_alpha   90.00
_cell.angle_beta   90.00
_cell.angle_gamma   90.00
#
_symmetry.space_group_name_H-M   'P 1'
#
loop_
_entity.id
_entity.type
_entity.pdbx_description
1 polymer ?
#
loop_
_entity_poly.entity_id
_entity_poly.type
_entity_poly.pdbx_seq_one_letter_code
_entity_poly.pdbx_strand_id
1 'polypeptide(L)'
;MLEIPFTDSELDDMPYYKPPSDSEEIKYLKERRQQLGGFLPTRKSTYSGFHMPKSDAFSEFDKGTPKEQEVSTTMAFVRLLRNLMKDEKIGNLIVPIVPDEARTFGMEALFTEFKIYNAQGQIYTQLIPNYC
;
A
#
# COMPACT_ATOMS: atom_id res chain seq x y z
N MET A 1 -39.92 -12.11 19.27
CA MET A 1 -40.16 -12.56 17.88
C MET A 1 -39.91 -11.38 16.96
N LEU A 2 -39.53 -11.56 15.69
CA LEU A 2 -39.08 -10.45 14.80
C LEU A 2 -40.21 -9.74 14.03
N GLU A 3 -41.50 -10.09 14.26
CA GLU A 3 -42.70 -9.41 13.72
C GLU A 3 -42.64 -9.09 12.21
N ILE A 4 -42.07 -9.99 11.41
CA ILE A 4 -41.95 -9.83 9.95
C ILE A 4 -43.31 -10.15 9.30
N PRO A 5 -43.81 -9.34 8.36
CA PRO A 5 -45.15 -9.49 7.78
C PRO A 5 -45.19 -10.57 6.70
N PHE A 6 -44.86 -11.80 7.07
CA PHE A 6 -45.02 -12.99 6.23
C PHE A 6 -45.94 -13.98 6.91
N THR A 7 -46.78 -14.62 6.13
CA THR A 7 -47.55 -15.80 6.53
C THR A 7 -46.69 -17.06 6.46
N ASP A 8 -47.04 -18.11 7.22
CA ASP A 8 -46.28 -19.37 7.22
C ASP A 8 -46.17 -19.98 5.82
N SER A 9 -47.21 -19.86 4.99
CA SER A 9 -47.19 -20.34 3.60
C SER A 9 -46.23 -19.58 2.70
N GLU A 10 -45.94 -18.31 2.99
CA GLU A 10 -45.01 -17.50 2.18
C GLU A 10 -43.55 -17.83 2.53
N LEU A 11 -43.27 -18.45 3.66
CA LEU A 11 -41.91 -18.80 4.07
C LEU A 11 -41.29 -19.94 3.25
N ASP A 12 -42.12 -20.77 2.61
CA ASP A 12 -41.67 -21.83 1.71
C ASP A 12 -40.86 -21.27 0.53
N ASP A 13 -41.16 -20.04 0.09
CA ASP A 13 -40.47 -19.36 -1.01
C ASP A 13 -39.22 -18.57 -0.56
N MET A 14 -38.88 -18.61 0.74
CA MET A 14 -37.77 -17.86 1.35
C MET A 14 -37.70 -16.37 0.95
N PRO A 15 -38.79 -15.59 1.14
CA PRO A 15 -38.89 -14.24 0.62
C PRO A 15 -37.93 -13.28 1.33
N TYR A 16 -37.34 -12.38 0.54
CA TYR A 16 -36.59 -11.25 1.09
C TYR A 16 -37.55 -10.18 1.61
N TYR A 17 -37.43 -9.83 2.89
CA TYR A 17 -38.13 -8.66 3.44
C TYR A 17 -37.36 -7.38 3.15
N LYS A 18 -38.05 -6.42 2.53
CA LYS A 18 -37.57 -5.05 2.38
C LYS A 18 -38.64 -4.11 2.98
N PRO A 19 -38.35 -3.42 4.09
CA PRO A 19 -39.31 -2.46 4.65
C PRO A 19 -39.66 -1.34 3.65
N PRO A 20 -40.85 -0.71 3.79
CA PRO A 20 -41.24 0.44 2.99
C PRO A 20 -40.19 1.55 3.01
N SER A 21 -40.02 2.25 1.90
CA SER A 21 -38.94 3.25 1.76
C SER A 21 -39.11 4.48 2.67
N ASP A 22 -40.33 4.69 3.15
CA ASP A 22 -40.80 5.76 4.04
C ASP A 22 -40.95 5.32 5.49
N SER A 23 -40.66 4.05 5.81
CA SER A 23 -40.69 3.52 7.18
C SER A 23 -39.65 4.22 8.08
N GLU A 24 -39.91 4.26 9.38
CA GLU A 24 -39.01 4.88 10.35
C GLU A 24 -37.64 4.19 10.39
N GLU A 25 -37.62 2.85 10.24
CA GLU A 25 -36.41 2.04 10.23
C GLU A 25 -35.51 2.38 9.03
N ILE A 26 -36.10 2.51 7.83
CA ILE A 26 -35.33 2.84 6.62
C ILE A 26 -34.83 4.28 6.67
N LYS A 27 -35.63 5.23 7.19
CA LYS A 27 -35.19 6.62 7.42
C LYS A 27 -34.01 6.67 8.39
N TYR A 28 -34.15 6.04 9.55
CA TYR A 28 -33.10 5.96 10.56
C TYR A 28 -31.82 5.33 10.00
N LEU A 29 -31.94 4.20 9.29
CA LEU A 29 -30.79 3.51 8.71
C LEU A 29 -30.05 4.40 7.70
N LYS A 30 -30.79 5.07 6.79
CA LYS A 30 -30.20 6.00 5.82
C LYS A 30 -29.54 7.20 6.49
N GLU A 31 -30.18 7.81 7.49
CA GLU A 31 -29.62 8.93 8.24
C GLU A 31 -28.32 8.55 8.94
N ARG A 32 -28.27 7.39 9.60
CA ARG A 32 -27.04 6.90 10.24
C ARG A 32 -25.93 6.63 9.24
N ARG A 33 -26.26 6.02 8.08
CA ARG A 33 -25.26 5.85 7.00
C ARG A 33 -24.76 7.19 6.48
N GLN A 34 -25.63 8.18 6.31
CA GLN A 34 -25.24 9.51 5.88
C GLN A 34 -24.32 10.20 6.89
N GLN A 35 -24.63 10.13 8.19
CA GLN A 35 -23.78 10.63 9.28
C GLN A 35 -22.40 9.94 9.31
N LEU A 36 -22.33 8.67 8.90
CA LEU A 36 -21.10 7.87 8.83
C LEU A 36 -20.36 7.95 7.49
N GLY A 37 -20.68 8.92 6.63
CA GLY A 37 -19.95 9.14 5.37
C GLY A 37 -20.44 8.30 4.17
N GLY A 38 -21.67 7.80 4.22
CA GLY A 38 -22.34 7.10 3.12
C GLY A 38 -22.42 5.59 3.29
N PHE A 39 -22.57 4.84 2.21
CA PHE A 39 -22.69 3.38 2.22
C PHE A 39 -21.33 2.68 2.05
N LEU A 40 -21.19 1.52 2.70
CA LEU A 40 -20.02 0.65 2.64
C LEU A 40 -20.49 -0.80 2.52
N PRO A 41 -19.77 -1.66 1.77
CA PRO A 41 -18.50 -1.38 1.08
C PRO A 41 -18.67 -0.57 -0.21
N THR A 42 -17.71 0.32 -0.51
CA THR A 42 -17.63 1.06 -1.77
C THR A 42 -16.21 0.99 -2.31
N ARG A 43 -16.05 0.71 -3.61
CA ARG A 43 -14.75 0.73 -4.28
C ARG A 43 -14.67 1.95 -5.21
N LYS A 44 -13.66 2.80 -5.01
CA LYS A 44 -13.32 3.88 -5.95
C LYS A 44 -12.25 3.38 -6.92
N SER A 45 -12.51 3.45 -8.22
CA SER A 45 -11.55 3.05 -9.27
C SER A 45 -10.78 4.22 -9.88
N THR A 46 -11.08 5.45 -9.46
CA THR A 46 -10.45 6.66 -10.00
C THR A 46 -8.97 6.68 -9.66
N TYR A 47 -8.14 6.68 -10.71
CA TYR A 47 -6.69 6.81 -10.64
C TYR A 47 -6.32 8.29 -10.51
N SER A 48 -5.64 8.66 -9.43
CA SER A 48 -4.91 9.92 -9.36
C SER A 48 -3.64 9.76 -10.19
N GLY A 49 -3.53 10.50 -11.29
CA GLY A 49 -2.32 10.49 -12.12
C GLY A 49 -1.07 10.79 -11.31
N PHE A 50 0.03 10.10 -11.59
CA PHE A 50 1.35 10.49 -11.11
C PHE A 50 2.18 11.06 -12.25
N HIS A 51 3.14 11.91 -11.90
CA HIS A 51 4.10 12.42 -12.86
C HIS A 51 5.24 11.44 -13.03
N MET A 52 5.53 11.05 -14.27
CA MET A 52 6.70 10.24 -14.55
C MET A 52 7.99 10.96 -14.12
N PRO A 53 8.99 10.23 -13.61
CA PRO A 53 10.30 10.78 -13.28
C PRO A 53 10.98 11.30 -14.56
N LYS A 54 11.89 12.26 -14.40
CA LYS A 54 12.70 12.75 -15.53
C LYS A 54 13.69 11.68 -15.99
N SER A 55 14.12 11.75 -17.25
CA SER A 55 15.15 10.87 -17.82
C SER A 55 16.44 10.85 -17.00
N ASP A 56 16.75 11.94 -16.31
CA ASP A 56 17.95 12.06 -15.46
C ASP A 56 18.02 10.99 -14.37
N ALA A 57 16.88 10.53 -13.86
CA ALA A 57 16.79 9.45 -12.88
C ALA A 57 17.33 8.10 -13.42
N PHE A 58 17.34 7.93 -14.75
CA PHE A 58 17.82 6.75 -15.46
C PHE A 58 19.22 6.93 -16.07
N SER A 59 19.77 8.14 -16.05
CA SER A 59 20.99 8.49 -16.80
C SER A 59 22.22 7.62 -16.49
N GLU A 60 22.39 7.18 -15.24
CA GLU A 60 23.46 6.27 -14.84
C GLU A 60 23.25 4.85 -15.37
N PHE A 61 21.99 4.42 -15.45
CA PHE A 61 21.63 3.12 -15.99
C PHE A 61 21.80 3.11 -17.52
N ASP A 62 21.36 4.17 -18.21
CA ASP A 62 21.45 4.32 -19.67
C ASP A 62 22.90 4.37 -20.17
N LYS A 63 23.81 4.96 -19.39
CA LYS A 63 25.26 4.97 -19.69
C LYS A 63 25.89 3.58 -19.63
N GLY A 64 25.23 2.62 -18.99
CA GLY A 64 25.71 1.26 -18.82
C GLY A 64 26.85 1.17 -17.78
N THR A 65 27.22 -0.07 -17.48
CA THR A 65 28.33 -0.33 -16.54
C THR A 65 29.67 -0.11 -17.24
N PRO A 66 30.62 0.63 -16.62
CA PRO A 66 31.98 0.75 -17.13
C PRO A 66 32.62 -0.63 -17.32
N LYS A 67 33.42 -0.81 -18.38
CA LYS A 67 34.07 -2.10 -18.69
C LYS A 67 34.99 -2.62 -17.59
N GLU A 68 35.48 -1.72 -16.74
CA GLU A 68 36.39 -2.03 -15.62
C GLU A 68 35.64 -2.47 -14.36
N GLN A 69 34.31 -2.39 -14.34
CA GLN A 69 33.49 -2.71 -13.19
C GLN A 69 32.55 -3.87 -13.50
N GLU A 70 32.69 -4.96 -12.77
CA GLU A 70 31.69 -6.02 -12.78
C GLU A 70 30.57 -5.66 -11.80
N VAL A 71 29.33 -5.68 -12.27
CA VAL A 71 28.14 -5.47 -11.42
C VAL A 71 27.10 -6.53 -11.73
N SER A 72 26.37 -6.97 -10.70
CA SER A 72 25.18 -7.79 -10.90
C SER A 72 23.99 -6.93 -11.30
N THR A 73 22.99 -7.55 -11.92
CA THR A 73 21.71 -6.89 -12.23
C THR A 73 21.00 -6.40 -10.97
N THR A 74 21.15 -7.12 -9.84
CA THR A 74 20.63 -6.68 -8.53
C THR A 74 21.29 -5.39 -8.07
N MET A 75 22.61 -5.26 -8.20
CA MET A 75 23.33 -4.03 -7.86
C MET A 75 22.90 -2.86 -8.75
N ALA A 76 22.74 -3.10 -10.06
CA ALA A 76 22.23 -2.09 -10.98
C ALA A 76 20.79 -1.66 -10.63
N PHE A 77 19.92 -2.62 -10.29
CA PHE A 77 18.56 -2.35 -9.84
C PHE A 77 18.52 -1.50 -8.57
N VAL A 78 19.34 -1.83 -7.55
CA VAL A 78 19.38 -1.06 -6.30
C VAL A 78 19.85 0.38 -6.55
N ARG A 79 20.81 0.60 -7.45
CA ARG A 79 21.25 1.95 -7.85
C ARG A 79 20.12 2.73 -8.54
N LEU A 80 19.40 2.10 -9.47
CA LEU A 80 18.25 2.72 -10.12
C LEU A 80 17.14 3.04 -9.12
N LEU A 81 16.80 2.08 -8.26
CA LEU A 81 15.79 2.26 -7.21
C LEU A 81 16.13 3.43 -6.29
N ARG A 82 17.41 3.55 -5.89
CA ARG A 82 17.91 4.69 -5.12
C ARG A 82 17.63 6.02 -5.83
N ASN A 83 17.92 6.13 -7.13
CA ASN A 83 17.70 7.35 -7.90
C ASN A 83 16.20 7.68 -8.03
N LEU A 84 15.35 6.68 -8.25
CA LEU A 84 13.90 6.86 -8.29
C LEU A 84 13.32 7.29 -6.93
N MET A 85 13.86 6.77 -5.83
CA MET A 85 13.46 7.18 -4.47
C MET A 85 13.89 8.61 -4.11
N LYS A 86 14.90 9.17 -4.80
CA LYS A 86 15.31 10.58 -4.67
C LYS A 86 14.47 11.55 -5.50
N ASP A 87 13.72 11.05 -6.49
CA ASP A 87 12.91 11.91 -7.33
C ASP A 87 11.80 12.57 -6.52
N GLU A 88 11.69 13.90 -6.60
CA GLU A 88 10.75 14.70 -5.81
C GLU A 88 9.28 14.36 -6.07
N LYS A 89 8.96 13.82 -7.25
CA LYS A 89 7.58 13.55 -7.66
C LYS A 89 7.12 12.15 -7.30
N ILE A 90 7.99 11.15 -7.47
CA ILE A 90 7.62 9.75 -7.27
C ILE A 90 8.28 9.09 -6.06
N GLY A 91 9.34 9.67 -5.49
CA GLY A 91 10.12 9.02 -4.43
C GLY A 91 9.27 8.62 -3.22
N ASN A 92 8.33 9.49 -2.83
CA ASN A 92 7.39 9.24 -1.73
C ASN A 92 6.32 8.17 -2.03
N LEU A 93 6.17 7.77 -3.30
CA LEU A 93 5.22 6.74 -3.74
C LEU A 93 5.88 5.35 -3.84
N ILE A 94 7.20 5.29 -3.80
CA ILE A 94 7.97 4.05 -3.88
C ILE A 94 8.12 3.46 -2.47
N VAL A 95 7.64 2.24 -2.29
CA VAL A 95 7.75 1.51 -1.02
C VAL A 95 8.55 0.23 -1.26
N PRO A 96 9.88 0.24 -1.03
CA PRO A 96 10.67 -0.97 -1.08
C PRO A 96 10.27 -1.91 0.06
N ILE A 97 9.89 -3.13 -0.27
CA ILE A 97 9.62 -4.19 0.70
C ILE A 97 10.75 -5.20 0.58
N VAL A 98 11.46 -5.42 1.69
CA VAL A 98 12.62 -6.30 1.73
C VAL A 98 12.40 -7.30 2.87
N PRO A 99 12.64 -8.61 2.63
CA PRO A 99 12.74 -9.56 3.72
C PRO A 99 13.99 -9.27 4.56
N ASP A 100 14.19 -10.00 5.66
CA ASP A 100 15.31 -9.82 6.60
C ASP A 100 16.71 -9.90 5.93
N GLU A 101 16.79 -10.48 4.73
CA GLU A 101 18.01 -10.71 3.94
C GLU A 101 18.45 -9.50 3.10
N ALA A 102 18.14 -8.27 3.53
CA ALA A 102 18.44 -7.06 2.76
C ALA A 102 19.92 -6.85 2.42
N ARG A 103 20.83 -7.33 3.28
CA ARG A 103 22.28 -7.32 3.03
C ARG A 103 22.64 -8.16 1.80
N THR A 104 22.01 -9.32 1.63
CA THR A 104 22.27 -10.24 0.51
C THR A 104 21.95 -9.60 -0.84
N PHE A 105 20.90 -8.78 -0.88
CA PHE A 105 20.48 -8.09 -2.09
C PHE A 105 21.20 -6.76 -2.32
N GLY A 106 22.15 -6.38 -1.45
CA GLY A 106 22.86 -5.09 -1.53
C GLY A 106 21.96 -3.90 -1.23
N MET A 107 20.80 -4.12 -0.58
CA MET A 107 19.83 -3.07 -0.25
C MET A 107 20.20 -2.29 1.01
N GLU A 108 21.25 -2.69 1.72
CA GLU A 108 21.78 -1.98 2.89
C GLU A 108 22.13 -0.51 2.60
N ALA A 109 22.54 -0.21 1.37
CA ALA A 109 22.81 1.16 0.91
C ALA A 109 21.57 2.07 0.92
N LEU A 110 20.36 1.51 0.79
CA LEU A 110 19.12 2.28 0.88
C LEU A 110 18.80 2.66 2.32
N PHE A 111 19.17 1.83 3.30
CA PHE A 111 18.86 2.07 4.71
C PHE A 111 19.64 3.25 5.28
N THR A 112 20.87 3.46 4.85
CA THR A 112 21.67 4.62 5.26
C THR A 112 21.01 5.93 4.86
N GLU A 113 20.34 5.97 3.71
CA GLU A 113 19.79 7.19 3.13
C GLU A 113 18.32 7.40 3.47
N PHE A 114 17.49 6.35 3.40
CA PHE A 114 16.04 6.44 3.55
C PHE A 114 15.51 5.88 4.88
N LYS A 115 16.38 5.26 5.68
CA LYS A 115 16.04 4.59 6.94
C LYS A 115 15.04 3.44 6.74
N ILE A 116 14.72 2.75 7.84
CA ILE A 116 13.73 1.67 7.86
C ILE A 116 12.51 2.19 8.61
N TYR A 117 11.31 1.95 8.08
CA TYR A 117 10.08 2.29 8.79
C TYR A 117 9.94 1.42 10.05
N ASN A 118 9.82 2.06 11.20
CA ASN A 118 9.52 1.40 12.46
C ASN A 118 8.59 2.27 13.30
N ALA A 119 7.33 1.85 13.46
CA ALA A 119 6.30 2.58 14.20
C ALA A 119 6.61 2.74 15.70
N GLN A 120 7.45 1.87 16.28
CA GLN A 120 7.81 1.86 17.71
C GLN A 120 9.21 2.43 17.97
N GLY A 121 9.92 2.90 16.94
CA GLY A 121 11.33 3.27 17.01
C GLY A 121 12.27 2.08 16.85
N GLN A 122 13.52 2.34 16.47
CA GLN A 122 14.49 1.30 16.13
C GLN A 122 14.96 0.53 17.37
N ILE A 123 14.24 -0.55 17.71
CA ILE A 123 14.60 -1.50 18.79
C ILE A 123 15.78 -2.43 18.42
N TYR A 124 16.34 -2.26 17.22
CA TYR A 124 17.43 -3.09 16.72
C TYR A 124 18.76 -2.60 17.29
N THR A 125 19.24 -3.27 18.33
CA THR A 125 20.63 -3.12 18.78
C THR A 125 21.52 -3.81 17.75
N GLN A 126 22.33 -3.04 17.02
CA GLN A 126 23.39 -3.63 16.19
C GLN A 126 24.38 -4.36 17.11
N LEU A 127 24.39 -5.69 17.07
CA LEU A 127 25.46 -6.48 17.66
C LEU A 127 26.69 -6.32 16.77
N ILE A 128 27.46 -5.25 16.98
CA ILE A 128 28.85 -5.21 16.51
C ILE A 128 29.63 -6.08 17.51
N PRO A 129 30.17 -7.25 17.13
CA PRO A 129 30.98 -8.02 18.04
C PRO A 129 32.30 -7.27 18.20
N ASN A 130 32.47 -6.54 19.30
CA ASN A 130 33.79 -6.09 19.76
C ASN A 130 34.55 -7.28 20.38
N TYR A 131 34.75 -8.33 19.58
CA TYR A 131 35.57 -9.48 19.92
C TYR A 131 36.31 -9.96 18.66
N CYS A 132 37.44 -9.31 18.38
CA CYS A 132 38.75 -9.91 18.07
C CYS A 132 39.79 -8.79 17.92
#